data_AF-A0A1I4ZKS7-F1
#
_entry.id   AF-A0A1I4ZKS7-F1
#
_cell.length_a   1.000
_cell.length_b   1.000
_cell.length_c   1.000
_cell.angle_alpha   90.00
_cell.angle_beta   90.00
_cell.angle_gamma   90.00
#
_symmetry.space_group_name_H-M   'P 1'
#
loop_
_entity.id
_entity.type
_entity.pdbx_description
1 polymer ?
#
loop_
_entity_poly.entity_id
_entity_poly.type
_entity_poly.pdbx_seq_one_letter_code
_entity_poly.pdbx_strand_id
1 'polypeptide(L)'
;MAGTATDTIDAEGTTSGTTATAGTTAAGQDAGAPVPAPGIEFLGPYQGSGFRTPRYLLRREDGQVAQLPWLLYRTAFHLDGRRGPDEVAELLHADTGRDITGDQVRYLIADRLRPAGLAGAVPDAGVADRPGGDRPDGDRPDAVRARPDPTETDRARPDRSGADRADADRSDPDRARTPPPGGRGTPARGDHLLMLRLRTALVPARVVWRIAGPLRPLFRAPVVVLVLLAFVTVDVAVAARGWDAVLGAGRALTTTPALTLAVLGLVVVAGVFHECGHVTACRYGGATPGAMGVGIYLVWPAFYSTVTDAYRLSRAGRLRTDLGGVYFNAIVLTVLGGLYLATGSEWLLAASLLWHVETAWQFLPSLRMDGYYILADLVGVPDLFNRIRPILRSLVRRRHSDPLVADLKPWARRVVTAWVVLVVPLLLGWLLVFVALAPQLAPAAWDALTGLAGQALDAARAGEPAGVLAAVLRGLLLLLPWVGGAYLVALLVRRMVRAVGRFVRRRRPQGRHRWRPGSGVLTVDTVGTTPAGARHRVRPAGGRPASG
;
A
#
# COMPACT_ATOMS: atom_id res chain seq x y z
N MET A 1 28.16 11.53 -37.03
CA MET A 1 28.79 12.36 -35.97
C MET A 1 28.41 11.77 -34.63
N ALA A 2 29.38 11.09 -34.01
CA ALA A 2 29.26 10.48 -32.70
C ALA A 2 29.34 11.57 -31.61
N GLY A 3 28.44 11.53 -30.64
CA GLY A 3 28.44 12.40 -29.46
C GLY A 3 28.37 11.54 -28.21
N THR A 4 29.53 11.27 -27.64
CA THR A 4 29.76 10.64 -26.35
C THR A 4 29.29 11.56 -25.23
N ALA A 5 28.37 11.08 -24.38
CA ALA A 5 27.97 11.75 -23.15
C ALA A 5 28.55 10.97 -21.96
N THR A 6 29.57 11.58 -21.35
CA THR A 6 30.25 11.12 -20.14
C THR A 6 29.40 11.49 -18.92
N ASP A 7 28.91 10.49 -18.17
CA ASP A 7 28.31 10.68 -16.84
C ASP A 7 29.39 10.42 -15.79
N THR A 8 29.93 11.50 -15.22
CA THR A 8 30.88 11.50 -14.11
C THR A 8 30.09 11.42 -12.79
N ILE A 9 30.38 10.42 -11.96
CA ILE A 9 30.01 10.42 -10.53
C ILE A 9 31.29 10.76 -9.77
N ASP A 10 31.32 11.94 -9.16
CA ASP A 10 32.43 12.42 -8.35
C ASP A 10 32.60 11.56 -7.09
N ALA A 11 33.78 10.94 -6.97
CA ALA A 11 34.30 10.32 -5.77
C ALA A 11 35.36 11.25 -5.18
N GLU A 12 35.04 11.89 -4.05
CA GLU A 12 36.05 12.55 -3.21
C GLU A 12 36.65 11.51 -2.25
N GLY A 13 37.95 11.26 -2.40
CA GLY A 13 38.73 10.39 -1.52
C GLY A 13 40.22 10.58 -1.75
N THR A 14 40.78 11.59 -1.07
CA THR A 14 42.20 11.96 -1.10
C THR A 14 43.10 10.79 -0.67
N THR A 15 44.10 10.52 -1.50
CA THR A 15 45.18 9.54 -1.33
C THR A 15 46.17 9.94 -0.24
N SER A 16 46.59 8.98 0.58
CA SER A 16 47.95 8.91 1.12
C SER A 16 48.28 7.44 1.39
N GLY A 17 49.31 6.95 0.69
CA GLY A 17 49.67 5.54 0.63
C GLY A 17 50.44 5.04 1.85
N THR A 18 50.40 3.72 2.04
CA THR A 18 51.50 2.93 2.58
C THR A 18 51.32 1.50 2.08
N THR A 19 52.36 1.02 1.41
CA THR A 19 52.59 -0.33 0.90
C THR A 19 52.62 -1.35 2.04
N ALA A 20 51.82 -2.41 1.97
CA ALA A 20 52.03 -3.64 2.74
C ALA A 20 51.41 -4.85 2.01
N THR A 21 52.29 -5.58 1.34
CA THR A 21 52.37 -7.05 1.18
C THR A 21 51.12 -7.92 1.11
N ALA A 22 51.09 -8.72 0.04
CA ALA A 22 50.23 -9.85 -0.24
C ALA A 22 49.95 -10.79 0.95
N GLY A 23 48.67 -11.15 1.07
CA GLY A 23 48.16 -12.21 1.94
C GLY A 23 46.94 -12.85 1.29
N THR A 24 47.17 -13.71 0.30
CA THR A 24 46.16 -14.64 -0.22
C THR A 24 46.06 -15.82 0.73
N THR A 25 44.94 -15.97 1.44
CA THR A 25 44.14 -17.21 1.62
C THR A 25 43.24 -17.12 2.87
N ALA A 26 41.92 -17.27 2.66
CA ALA A 26 41.06 -18.27 3.33
C ALA A 26 39.56 -17.88 3.24
N ALA A 27 38.91 -18.43 2.22
CA ALA A 27 37.55 -18.99 2.23
C ALA A 27 36.49 -18.31 3.12
N GLY A 28 35.70 -17.42 2.50
CA GLY A 28 34.31 -17.20 2.90
C GLY A 28 33.45 -18.39 2.47
N GLN A 29 33.55 -19.50 3.21
CA GLN A 29 32.71 -20.67 3.02
C GLN A 29 31.54 -20.65 4.03
N ASP A 30 30.37 -21.06 3.53
CA ASP A 30 29.13 -21.34 4.25
C ASP A 30 28.16 -20.18 4.55
N ALA A 31 27.88 -19.37 3.53
CA ALA A 31 26.52 -18.85 3.36
C ALA A 31 25.89 -19.62 2.20
N GLY A 32 25.02 -20.60 2.51
CA GLY A 32 24.37 -21.44 1.52
C GLY A 32 23.77 -20.66 0.35
N ALA A 33 23.82 -21.25 -0.84
CA ALA A 33 23.43 -20.58 -2.07
C ALA A 33 21.98 -20.05 -1.97
N PRO A 34 21.74 -18.77 -2.28
CA PRO A 34 20.43 -18.14 -2.12
C PRO A 34 19.36 -18.77 -3.03
N VAL A 35 18.22 -19.10 -2.42
CA VAL A 35 17.07 -19.73 -3.08
C VAL A 35 16.01 -18.65 -3.39
N PRO A 36 15.33 -18.67 -4.56
CA PRO A 36 14.19 -17.80 -4.81
C PRO A 36 13.03 -18.18 -3.88
N ALA A 37 12.11 -17.24 -3.61
CA ALA A 37 10.89 -17.64 -2.91
C ALA A 37 10.08 -18.65 -3.78
N PRO A 38 9.40 -19.63 -3.18
CA PRO A 38 8.61 -20.60 -3.92
C PRO A 38 7.50 -19.91 -4.74
N GLY A 39 7.16 -20.50 -5.89
CA GLY A 39 6.05 -20.04 -6.73
C GLY A 39 6.26 -18.69 -7.43
N ILE A 40 7.50 -18.21 -7.54
CA ILE A 40 7.82 -16.99 -8.30
C ILE A 40 7.70 -17.24 -9.80
N GLU A 41 7.03 -16.32 -10.50
CA GLU A 41 6.97 -16.29 -11.96
C GLU A 41 7.46 -14.94 -12.49
N PHE A 42 8.34 -15.00 -13.49
CA PHE A 42 8.96 -13.83 -14.12
C PHE A 42 8.11 -13.38 -15.32
N LEU A 43 7.47 -12.21 -15.20
CA LEU A 43 6.51 -11.71 -16.19
C LEU A 43 7.12 -10.76 -17.24
N GLY A 44 8.39 -10.39 -17.09
CA GLY A 44 9.10 -9.53 -18.03
C GLY A 44 8.85 -8.03 -17.85
N PRO A 45 9.05 -7.21 -18.89
CA PRO A 45 9.02 -5.75 -18.78
C PRO A 45 7.59 -5.18 -18.65
N TYR A 46 7.43 -4.17 -17.80
CA TYR A 46 6.19 -3.41 -17.63
C TYR A 46 5.91 -2.52 -18.85
N GLN A 47 4.86 -2.84 -19.60
CA GLN A 47 4.54 -2.17 -20.84
C GLN A 47 3.89 -0.79 -20.65
N GLY A 48 4.24 0.16 -21.53
CA GLY A 48 3.67 1.51 -21.52
C GLY A 48 4.10 2.35 -20.31
N SER A 49 5.27 2.06 -19.73
CA SER A 49 5.82 2.73 -18.55
C SER A 49 5.98 4.24 -18.72
N GLY A 50 5.57 4.99 -17.70
CA GLY A 50 5.83 6.43 -17.55
C GLY A 50 7.20 6.76 -16.93
N PHE A 51 7.98 5.74 -16.56
CA PHE A 51 9.36 5.88 -16.08
C PHE A 51 10.34 6.01 -17.25
N ARG A 52 11.45 6.71 -17.02
CA ARG A 52 12.62 6.76 -17.90
C ARG A 52 13.33 5.42 -17.87
N THR A 53 13.51 4.87 -16.68
CA THR A 53 14.10 3.55 -16.48
C THR A 53 13.04 2.45 -16.66
N PRO A 54 13.28 1.41 -17.48
CA PRO A 54 12.37 0.27 -17.59
C PRO A 54 12.16 -0.42 -16.24
N ARG A 55 10.92 -0.86 -16.02
CA ARG A 55 10.53 -1.63 -14.84
C ARG A 55 10.14 -3.04 -15.26
N TYR A 56 10.39 -4.01 -14.40
CA TYR A 56 10.14 -5.43 -14.65
C TYR A 56 9.16 -5.97 -13.61
N LEU A 57 8.40 -6.99 -14.01
CA LEU A 57 7.31 -7.55 -13.24
C LEU A 57 7.61 -8.98 -12.81
N LEU A 58 7.25 -9.31 -11.59
CA LEU A 58 7.37 -10.63 -11.01
C LEU A 58 6.09 -10.95 -10.24
N ARG A 59 5.56 -12.17 -10.40
CA ARG A 59 4.39 -12.66 -9.66
C ARG A 59 4.83 -13.59 -8.54
N ARG A 60 4.28 -13.38 -7.35
CA ARG A 60 4.50 -14.19 -6.15
C ARG A 60 3.46 -15.31 -6.07
N GLU A 61 3.70 -16.29 -5.20
CA GLU A 61 2.76 -17.40 -4.96
C GLU A 61 1.36 -16.94 -4.51
N ASP A 62 1.28 -15.83 -3.76
CA ASP A 62 0.02 -15.21 -3.34
C ASP A 62 -0.76 -14.52 -4.47
N GLY A 63 -0.27 -14.62 -5.71
CA GLY A 63 -0.86 -14.02 -6.91
C GLY A 63 -0.60 -12.52 -7.06
N GLN A 64 0.13 -11.90 -6.13
CA GLN A 64 0.47 -10.48 -6.24
C GLN A 64 1.61 -10.26 -7.22
N VAL A 65 1.50 -9.19 -8.00
CA VAL A 65 2.54 -8.77 -8.95
C VAL A 65 3.36 -7.63 -8.34
N ALA A 66 4.67 -7.83 -8.23
CA ALA A 66 5.64 -6.85 -7.79
C ALA A 66 6.32 -6.18 -8.99
N GLN A 67 6.60 -4.88 -8.87
CA GLN A 67 7.36 -4.11 -9.86
C GLN A 67 8.77 -3.82 -9.32
N LEU A 68 9.79 -4.18 -10.10
CA LEU A 68 11.19 -4.11 -9.71
C LEU A 68 12.02 -3.33 -10.75
N PRO A 69 13.08 -2.60 -10.32
CA PRO A 69 14.18 -2.23 -11.21
C PRO A 69 14.86 -3.47 -11.81
N TRP A 70 15.49 -3.29 -12.97
CA TRP A 70 16.19 -4.36 -13.70
C TRP A 70 17.15 -5.17 -12.82
N LEU A 71 17.98 -4.49 -12.02
CA LEU A 71 19.01 -5.15 -11.21
C LEU A 71 18.40 -6.11 -10.18
N LEU A 72 17.32 -5.71 -9.50
CA LEU A 72 16.63 -6.57 -8.55
C LEU A 72 15.92 -7.73 -9.24
N TYR A 73 15.31 -7.49 -10.40
CA TYR A 73 14.67 -8.53 -11.20
C TYR A 73 15.68 -9.59 -11.67
N ARG A 74 16.83 -9.17 -12.22
CA ARG A 74 17.87 -10.10 -12.67
C ARG A 74 18.56 -10.80 -11.53
N THR A 75 18.82 -10.11 -10.42
CA THR A 75 19.35 -10.77 -9.21
C THR A 75 18.41 -11.90 -8.78
N ALA A 76 17.10 -11.63 -8.69
CA ALA A 76 16.10 -12.64 -8.37
C ALA A 76 16.06 -13.80 -9.38
N PHE A 77 16.24 -13.50 -10.68
CA PHE A 77 16.25 -14.50 -11.75
C PHE A 77 17.43 -15.48 -11.66
N HIS A 78 18.58 -15.03 -11.13
CA HIS A 78 19.76 -15.86 -10.97
C HIS A 78 19.81 -16.63 -9.64
N LEU A 79 18.84 -16.42 -8.74
CA LEU A 79 18.71 -17.24 -7.53
C LEU A 79 18.17 -18.62 -7.92
N ASP A 80 18.94 -19.66 -7.65
CA ASP A 80 18.57 -21.05 -7.93
C ASP A 80 18.94 -22.03 -6.82
N GLY A 81 19.47 -21.53 -5.69
CA GLY A 81 19.95 -22.37 -4.60
C GLY A 81 21.23 -23.14 -4.92
N ARG A 82 21.91 -22.85 -6.03
CA ARG A 82 23.18 -23.46 -6.42
C ARG A 82 24.30 -22.44 -6.51
N ARG A 83 24.01 -21.28 -7.10
CA ARG A 83 25.01 -20.22 -7.32
C ARG A 83 25.19 -19.34 -6.09
N GLY A 84 26.44 -19.10 -5.72
CA GLY A 84 26.80 -18.16 -4.66
C GLY A 84 26.61 -16.69 -5.07
N PRO A 85 26.61 -15.74 -4.13
CA PRO A 85 26.48 -14.30 -4.44
C PRO A 85 27.56 -13.77 -5.39
N ASP A 86 28.79 -14.29 -5.30
CA ASP A 86 29.91 -13.88 -6.16
C ASP A 86 29.71 -14.35 -7.61
N GLU A 87 29.24 -15.59 -7.83
CA GLU A 87 28.87 -16.10 -9.16
C GLU A 87 27.68 -15.36 -9.76
N VAL A 88 26.68 -15.02 -8.95
CA VAL A 88 25.55 -14.18 -9.39
C VAL A 88 26.05 -12.78 -9.79
N ALA A 89 27.05 -12.24 -9.10
CA ALA A 89 27.65 -10.95 -9.44
C ALA A 89 28.36 -10.99 -10.81
N GLU A 90 29.08 -12.06 -11.11
CA GLU A 90 29.71 -12.27 -12.44
C GLU A 90 28.67 -12.32 -13.57
N LEU A 91 27.55 -13.02 -13.35
CA LEU A 91 26.45 -13.07 -14.33
C LEU A 91 25.83 -11.70 -14.56
N LEU A 92 25.59 -10.94 -13.48
CA LEU A 92 25.06 -9.58 -13.58
C LEU A 92 26.05 -8.61 -14.24
N HIS A 93 27.36 -8.79 -14.00
CA HIS A 93 28.40 -8.03 -14.68
C HIS A 93 28.38 -8.32 -16.18
N ALA A 94 28.32 -9.60 -16.58
CA ALA A 94 28.23 -9.99 -17.99
C ALA A 94 26.97 -9.43 -18.68
N ASP A 95 25.84 -9.36 -17.97
CA ASP A 95 24.59 -8.81 -18.49
C ASP A 95 24.57 -7.27 -18.60
N THR A 96 25.31 -6.57 -17.74
CA THR A 96 25.25 -5.08 -17.65
C THR A 96 26.48 -4.35 -18.16
N GLY A 97 27.62 -5.01 -18.24
CA GLY A 97 28.93 -4.39 -18.39
C GLY A 97 29.30 -3.45 -17.23
N ARG A 98 28.63 -3.55 -16.06
CA ARG A 98 28.93 -2.75 -14.86
C ARG A 98 29.56 -3.61 -13.78
N ASP A 99 30.53 -3.07 -13.08
CA ASP A 99 31.15 -3.74 -11.94
C ASP A 99 30.14 -3.92 -10.81
N ILE A 100 29.71 -5.16 -10.63
CA ILE A 100 28.80 -5.58 -9.56
C ILE A 100 29.57 -6.59 -8.73
N THR A 101 29.65 -6.36 -7.41
CA THR A 101 30.40 -7.24 -6.50
C THR A 101 29.46 -8.20 -5.76
N GLY A 102 29.98 -9.34 -5.29
CA GLY A 102 29.19 -10.28 -4.50
C GLY A 102 28.63 -9.68 -3.20
N ASP A 103 29.32 -8.71 -2.60
CA ASP A 103 28.80 -7.95 -1.45
C ASP A 103 27.57 -7.12 -1.81
N GLN A 104 27.55 -6.50 -2.99
CA GLN A 104 26.37 -5.79 -3.46
C GLN A 104 25.22 -6.76 -3.70
N VAL A 105 25.49 -7.96 -4.25
CA VAL A 105 24.46 -9.00 -4.42
C VAL A 105 23.93 -9.48 -3.06
N ARG A 106 24.81 -9.72 -2.08
CA ARG A 106 24.42 -10.06 -0.70
C ARG A 106 23.50 -8.99 -0.11
N TYR A 107 23.83 -7.72 -0.28
CA TYR A 107 22.98 -6.60 0.15
C TYR A 107 21.63 -6.58 -0.58
N LEU A 108 21.59 -6.75 -1.90
CA LEU A 108 20.33 -6.79 -2.65
C LEU A 108 19.43 -7.93 -2.18
N ILE A 109 20.00 -9.09 -1.88
CA ILE A 109 19.25 -10.25 -1.38
C ILE A 109 18.71 -9.96 0.03
N ALA A 110 19.58 -9.56 0.97
CA ALA A 110 19.24 -9.42 2.38
C ALA A 110 18.32 -8.22 2.65
N ASP A 111 18.58 -7.08 2.01
CA ASP A 111 17.91 -5.81 2.32
C ASP A 111 16.77 -5.45 1.36
N ARG A 112 16.71 -6.10 0.18
CA ARG A 112 15.68 -5.78 -0.84
C ARG A 112 14.80 -6.97 -1.18
N LEU A 113 15.38 -8.10 -1.60
CA LEU A 113 14.58 -9.25 -2.06
C LEU A 113 13.93 -10.01 -0.91
N ARG A 114 14.66 -10.27 0.19
CA ARG A 114 14.12 -10.99 1.36
C ARG A 114 13.01 -10.21 2.06
N PRO A 115 13.11 -8.89 2.33
CA PRO A 115 12.01 -8.12 2.93
C PRO A 115 10.80 -8.00 1.99
N ALA A 116 11.01 -8.10 0.68
CA ALA A 116 9.93 -8.16 -0.31
C ALA A 116 9.31 -9.57 -0.46
N GLY A 117 9.83 -10.58 0.25
CA GLY A 117 9.36 -11.97 0.14
C GLY A 117 9.65 -12.60 -1.22
N LEU A 118 10.76 -12.21 -1.85
CA LEU A 118 11.19 -12.66 -3.19
C LEU A 118 12.42 -13.59 -3.15
N ALA A 119 13.05 -13.73 -1.98
CA ALA A 119 14.12 -14.68 -1.73
C ALA A 119 13.78 -15.50 -0.49
N GLY A 120 14.09 -16.79 -0.51
CA GLY A 120 13.95 -17.70 0.63
C GLY A 120 14.91 -17.38 1.76
N ALA A 121 14.66 -17.96 2.94
CA ALA A 121 15.69 -18.06 3.96
C ALA A 121 16.79 -18.99 3.44
N VAL A 122 18.06 -18.64 3.66
CA VAL A 122 19.16 -19.58 3.47
C VAL A 122 18.86 -20.74 4.42
N PRO A 123 18.79 -22.00 3.96
CA PRO A 123 18.72 -23.13 4.88
C PRO A 123 19.93 -22.99 5.81
N ASP A 124 19.72 -22.91 7.12
CA ASP A 124 20.83 -23.05 8.06
C ASP A 124 21.56 -24.31 7.64
N ALA A 125 22.86 -24.18 7.32
CA ALA A 125 23.70 -25.33 7.10
C ALA A 125 23.64 -26.13 8.39
N GLY A 126 22.79 -27.15 8.39
CA GLY A 126 22.64 -28.06 9.50
C GLY A 126 24.04 -28.57 9.81
N VAL A 127 24.41 -28.43 11.08
CA VAL A 127 25.53 -29.14 11.68
C VAL A 127 25.45 -30.58 11.16
N ALA A 128 26.36 -30.93 10.25
CA ALA A 128 26.50 -32.28 9.76
C ALA A 128 26.86 -33.13 10.98
N ASP A 129 25.91 -33.95 11.42
CA ASP A 129 26.17 -35.02 12.36
C ASP A 129 27.20 -35.94 11.68
N ARG A 130 28.44 -35.88 12.15
CA ARG A 130 29.51 -36.74 11.65
C ARG A 130 29.19 -38.15 12.15
N PRO A 131 29.02 -39.16 11.28
CA PRO A 131 28.99 -40.53 11.77
C PRO A 131 30.40 -40.85 12.28
N GLY A 132 30.51 -41.11 13.58
CA GLY A 132 31.70 -41.69 14.18
C GLY A 132 32.05 -42.99 13.45
N GLY A 133 33.29 -43.08 13.00
CA GLY A 133 33.83 -44.31 12.44
C GLY A 133 34.05 -45.33 13.54
N ASP A 134 33.60 -46.55 13.28
CA ASP A 134 34.31 -47.78 13.62
C ASP A 134 33.89 -48.88 12.63
N ARG A 135 34.90 -49.59 12.11
CA ARG A 135 34.85 -50.83 11.30
C ARG A 135 36.10 -51.63 11.70
N PRO A 136 36.22 -52.94 11.38
CA PRO A 136 35.30 -53.91 10.76
C PRO A 136 35.14 -55.16 11.68
N ASP A 137 34.37 -56.23 11.42
CA ASP A 137 34.52 -57.23 10.36
C ASP A 137 33.50 -58.38 10.58
N GLY A 138 33.20 -59.17 9.54
CA GLY A 138 32.69 -60.56 9.69
C GLY A 138 31.22 -60.88 9.37
N ASP A 139 31.06 -61.62 8.27
CA ASP A 139 30.04 -62.63 7.93
C ASP A 139 28.63 -62.29 7.35
N ARG A 140 28.38 -63.01 6.24
CA ARG A 140 27.17 -63.18 5.41
C ARG A 140 26.36 -64.42 5.88
N PRO A 141 25.27 -64.86 5.21
CA PRO A 141 24.06 -64.19 4.67
C PRO A 141 22.75 -64.92 5.10
N ASP A 142 21.63 -64.61 4.41
CA ASP A 142 20.31 -65.30 4.37
C ASP A 142 19.25 -64.78 5.39
N ALA A 143 17.94 -64.65 5.14
CA ALA A 143 17.06 -64.99 4.04
C ALA A 143 15.65 -64.32 4.25
N VAL A 144 14.87 -64.20 3.16
CA VAL A 144 13.41 -64.49 3.08
C VAL A 144 12.38 -63.51 3.72
N ARG A 145 11.74 -62.76 2.80
CA ARG A 145 10.28 -62.78 2.45
C ARG A 145 9.22 -62.14 3.38
N ALA A 146 8.39 -61.34 2.70
CA ALA A 146 6.91 -61.29 2.75
C ALA A 146 6.25 -60.02 3.31
N ARG A 147 5.49 -59.34 2.44
CA ARG A 147 4.31 -58.52 2.79
C ARG A 147 3.19 -59.46 3.32
N PRO A 148 2.21 -58.95 4.09
CA PRO A 148 1.00 -58.38 3.46
C PRO A 148 0.37 -57.18 4.21
N ASP A 149 -0.37 -56.37 3.46
CA ASP A 149 -1.48 -55.48 3.88
C ASP A 149 -2.74 -56.37 4.18
N PRO A 150 -3.94 -55.93 4.64
CA PRO A 150 -4.44 -54.57 4.87
C PRO A 150 -5.42 -54.36 6.06
N THR A 151 -5.88 -53.11 6.21
CA THR A 151 -7.19 -52.64 6.77
C THR A 151 -7.61 -52.98 8.21
N GLU A 152 -7.87 -51.94 9.03
CA GLU A 152 -9.14 -51.87 9.78
C GLU A 152 -9.52 -50.44 10.19
N THR A 153 -10.83 -50.26 10.31
CA THR A 153 -11.61 -49.05 10.49
C THR A 153 -12.14 -49.01 11.94
N ASP A 154 -12.54 -47.82 12.39
CA ASP A 154 -13.73 -47.58 13.24
C ASP A 154 -13.56 -47.27 14.75
N ARG A 155 -14.41 -46.31 15.19
CA ARG A 155 -14.90 -45.93 16.55
C ARG A 155 -13.95 -45.14 17.47
N ALA A 156 -14.18 -43.86 17.82
CA ALA A 156 -15.32 -43.14 18.43
C ALA A 156 -15.32 -43.11 19.99
N ARG A 157 -15.26 -41.86 20.50
CA ARG A 157 -15.79 -41.32 21.79
C ARG A 157 -15.00 -41.54 23.12
N PRO A 158 -15.23 -40.73 24.18
CA PRO A 158 -15.05 -39.27 24.28
C PRO A 158 -14.46 -38.80 25.65
N ASP A 159 -14.29 -37.47 25.77
CA ASP A 159 -14.47 -36.62 26.97
C ASP A 159 -13.74 -36.93 28.29
N ARG A 160 -12.86 -36.02 28.72
CA ARG A 160 -12.69 -35.65 30.13
C ARG A 160 -12.40 -34.15 30.30
N SER A 161 -13.42 -33.47 30.79
CA SER A 161 -13.37 -32.27 31.64
C SER A 161 -12.41 -32.41 32.84
N GLY A 162 -11.78 -31.31 33.25
CA GLY A 162 -11.10 -31.23 34.55
C GLY A 162 -10.38 -29.90 34.74
N ALA A 163 -11.03 -29.00 35.47
CA ALA A 163 -10.55 -27.69 35.89
C ALA A 163 -9.49 -27.78 37.01
N ASP A 164 -8.96 -26.60 37.36
CA ASP A 164 -8.37 -26.22 38.65
C ASP A 164 -6.91 -26.60 38.96
N ARG A 165 -6.00 -25.61 38.87
CA ARG A 165 -5.52 -24.82 40.03
C ARG A 165 -4.30 -23.95 39.69
N ALA A 166 -4.36 -22.73 40.20
CA ALA A 166 -3.20 -21.88 40.46
C ALA A 166 -2.49 -22.37 41.74
N ASP A 167 -1.16 -22.35 41.76
CA ASP A 167 -0.41 -21.67 42.83
C ASP A 167 1.08 -21.47 42.44
N ALA A 168 1.69 -20.49 43.10
CA ALA A 168 2.99 -19.92 42.82
C ALA A 168 4.16 -20.59 43.58
N ASP A 169 5.38 -20.26 43.12
CA ASP A 169 6.58 -19.90 43.90
C ASP A 169 7.88 -20.71 43.62
N ARG A 170 8.98 -19.94 43.58
CA ARG A 170 10.42 -20.27 43.75
C ARG A 170 11.33 -20.48 42.52
N SER A 171 11.87 -19.33 42.07
CA SER A 171 13.31 -18.98 42.05
C SER A 171 14.38 -20.06 41.78
N ASP A 172 15.04 -19.94 40.63
CA ASP A 172 16.41 -20.43 40.37
C ASP A 172 17.15 -19.40 39.47
N PRO A 173 18.28 -18.80 39.91
CA PRO A 173 18.98 -17.76 39.16
C PRO A 173 20.33 -18.24 38.62
N ASP A 174 20.36 -19.04 37.56
CA ASP A 174 21.49 -19.03 36.60
C ASP A 174 21.21 -19.96 35.40
N ARG A 175 20.66 -19.40 34.31
CA ARG A 175 20.86 -19.99 32.98
C ARG A 175 21.13 -18.91 31.94
N ALA A 176 22.30 -19.08 31.34
CA ALA A 176 22.92 -18.25 30.33
C ALA A 176 21.99 -17.98 29.13
N ARG A 177 22.10 -16.74 28.66
CA ARG A 177 21.33 -16.13 27.57
C ARG A 177 21.48 -16.91 26.27
N THR A 178 20.43 -17.62 25.88
CA THR A 178 20.23 -18.07 24.49
C THR A 178 19.54 -16.92 23.74
N PRO A 179 20.10 -16.38 22.64
CA PRO A 179 19.40 -15.37 21.85
C PRO A 179 18.19 -16.02 21.16
N PRO A 180 17.01 -15.36 21.12
CA PRO A 180 15.83 -15.95 20.50
C PRO A 180 16.04 -16.10 18.97
N PRO A 181 15.53 -17.19 18.36
CA PRO A 181 15.66 -17.41 16.93
C PRO A 181 14.92 -16.32 16.15
N GLY A 182 15.57 -15.87 15.07
CA GLY A 182 15.15 -14.91 14.06
C GLY A 182 13.70 -14.44 14.15
N GLY A 183 13.52 -13.26 14.75
CA GLY A 183 12.28 -12.51 14.63
C GLY A 183 11.92 -12.36 13.16
N ARG A 184 10.80 -12.96 12.76
CA ARG A 184 10.17 -12.76 11.45
C ARG A 184 10.11 -11.26 11.23
N GLY A 185 10.97 -10.75 10.36
CA GLY A 185 10.99 -9.35 10.00
C GLY A 185 9.63 -9.00 9.43
N THR A 186 8.77 -8.39 10.25
CA THR A 186 7.50 -7.84 9.78
C THR A 186 7.87 -6.87 8.65
N PRO A 187 7.40 -7.10 7.41
CA PRO A 187 7.76 -6.23 6.29
C PRO A 187 7.40 -4.80 6.67
N ALA A 188 8.33 -3.88 6.43
CA ALA A 188 8.21 -2.46 6.76
C ALA A 188 6.87 -1.94 6.23
N ARG A 189 5.88 -1.81 7.13
CA ARG A 189 4.56 -1.30 6.81
C ARG A 189 4.74 0.18 6.49
N GLY A 190 4.70 0.52 5.20
CA GLY A 190 4.41 1.88 4.80
C GLY A 190 3.08 2.28 5.46
N ASP A 191 3.08 3.38 6.20
CA ASP A 191 1.89 3.94 6.84
C ASP A 191 0.90 4.39 5.77
N HIS A 192 0.11 3.44 5.27
CA HIS A 192 -0.84 3.67 4.20
C HIS A 192 -2.19 4.07 4.82
N LEU A 193 -2.31 5.35 5.14
CA LEU A 193 -3.53 5.94 5.71
C LEU A 193 -4.72 5.93 4.73
N LEU A 194 -4.44 5.66 3.45
CA LEU A 194 -5.40 5.49 2.37
C LEU A 194 -5.41 4.05 1.84
N MET A 195 -5.03 3.07 2.65
CA MET A 195 -5.23 1.67 2.30
C MET A 195 -6.57 1.16 2.82
N LEU A 196 -7.18 0.28 2.04
CA LEU A 196 -8.32 -0.50 2.48
C LEU A 196 -7.92 -1.36 3.69
N ARG A 197 -8.60 -1.17 4.82
CA ARG A 197 -8.38 -1.90 6.07
C ARG A 197 -9.44 -2.98 6.25
N LEU A 198 -9.20 -3.91 7.18
CA LEU A 198 -10.15 -4.98 7.53
C LEU A 198 -10.66 -5.75 6.30
N ARG A 199 -9.74 -6.06 5.38
CA ARG A 199 -10.07 -6.73 4.12
C ARG A 199 -10.48 -8.16 4.41
N THR A 200 -11.70 -8.50 4.02
CA THR A 200 -12.22 -9.87 4.06
C THR A 200 -12.51 -10.31 2.63
N ALA A 201 -11.92 -11.41 2.19
CA ALA A 201 -12.24 -12.00 0.90
C ALA A 201 -13.57 -12.75 1.04
N LEU A 202 -14.58 -12.33 0.28
CA LEU A 202 -15.91 -12.97 0.28
C LEU A 202 -16.05 -13.98 -0.85
N VAL A 203 -15.53 -13.64 -2.03
CA VAL A 203 -15.64 -14.48 -3.23
C VAL A 203 -14.24 -14.97 -3.61
N PRO A 204 -13.94 -16.27 -3.51
CA PRO A 204 -12.62 -16.80 -3.82
C PRO A 204 -12.34 -16.71 -5.32
N ALA A 205 -11.06 -16.60 -5.69
CA ALA A 205 -10.61 -16.38 -7.07
C ALA A 205 -11.19 -17.40 -8.08
N ARG A 206 -11.40 -18.66 -7.66
CA ARG A 206 -12.02 -19.70 -8.51
C ARG A 206 -13.46 -19.36 -8.91
N VAL A 207 -14.23 -18.79 -7.99
CA VAL A 207 -15.62 -18.36 -8.23
C VAL A 207 -15.62 -17.08 -9.05
N VAL A 208 -14.75 -16.12 -8.73
CA VAL A 208 -14.56 -14.90 -9.52
C VAL A 208 -14.24 -15.23 -10.98
N TRP A 209 -13.32 -16.17 -11.22
CA TRP A 209 -13.00 -16.65 -12.55
C TRP A 209 -14.26 -17.15 -13.26
N ARG A 210 -15.04 -18.05 -12.62
CA ARG A 210 -16.29 -18.58 -13.19
C ARG A 210 -17.32 -17.50 -13.51
N ILE A 211 -17.49 -16.49 -12.65
CA ILE A 211 -18.39 -15.35 -12.88
C ILE A 211 -17.92 -14.50 -14.07
N ALA A 212 -16.63 -14.19 -14.11
CA ALA A 212 -16.04 -13.35 -15.15
C ALA A 212 -16.14 -13.98 -16.55
N GLY A 213 -16.16 -15.32 -16.65
CA GLY A 213 -16.13 -16.04 -17.93
C GLY A 213 -17.32 -15.74 -18.87
N PRO A 214 -18.57 -15.99 -18.43
CA PRO A 214 -19.78 -15.70 -19.21
C PRO A 214 -19.96 -14.22 -19.56
N LEU A 215 -19.44 -13.31 -18.75
CA LEU A 215 -19.56 -11.86 -18.95
C LEU A 215 -18.55 -11.30 -19.95
N ARG A 216 -17.52 -12.06 -20.37
CA ARG A 216 -16.49 -11.61 -21.33
C ARG A 216 -17.04 -11.03 -22.64
N PRO A 217 -18.11 -11.57 -23.26
CA PRO A 217 -18.65 -11.01 -24.49
C PRO A 217 -19.08 -9.54 -24.38
N LEU A 218 -19.39 -9.04 -23.18
CA LEU A 218 -19.71 -7.63 -22.95
C LEU A 218 -18.56 -6.69 -23.33
N PHE A 219 -17.32 -7.16 -23.29
CA PHE A 219 -16.14 -6.36 -23.66
C PHE A 219 -15.76 -6.46 -25.14
N ARG A 220 -16.57 -7.12 -25.98
CA ARG A 220 -16.41 -7.07 -27.43
C ARG A 220 -16.76 -5.67 -27.92
N ALA A 221 -15.93 -5.12 -28.81
CA ALA A 221 -16.09 -3.75 -29.32
C ALA A 221 -17.52 -3.38 -29.76
N PRO A 222 -18.25 -4.17 -30.57
CA PRO A 222 -19.61 -3.81 -30.98
C PRO A 222 -20.60 -3.77 -29.80
N VAL A 223 -20.43 -4.65 -28.81
CA VAL A 223 -21.29 -4.69 -27.63
C VAL A 223 -21.05 -3.47 -26.74
N VAL A 224 -19.79 -3.09 -26.54
CA VAL A 224 -19.43 -1.87 -25.80
C VAL A 224 -20.05 -0.65 -26.46
N VAL A 225 -19.91 -0.50 -27.78
CA VAL A 225 -20.50 0.64 -28.52
C VAL A 225 -22.02 0.66 -28.38
N LEU A 226 -22.70 -0.48 -28.54
CA LEU A 226 -24.14 -0.58 -28.40
C LEU A 226 -24.61 -0.19 -26.98
N VAL A 227 -23.93 -0.69 -25.95
CA VAL A 227 -24.25 -0.37 -24.55
C VAL A 227 -24.05 1.12 -24.27
N LEU A 228 -22.96 1.73 -24.75
CA LEU A 228 -22.73 3.16 -24.55
C LEU A 228 -23.74 4.02 -25.30
N LEU A 229 -24.14 3.63 -26.52
CA LEU A 229 -25.21 4.31 -27.25
C LEU A 229 -26.56 4.19 -26.53
N ALA A 230 -26.88 3.00 -26.02
CA ALA A 230 -28.10 2.76 -25.25
C ALA A 230 -28.11 3.59 -23.95
N PHE A 231 -27.00 3.62 -23.23
CA PHE A 231 -26.81 4.45 -22.04
C PHE A 231 -27.13 5.91 -22.33
N VAL A 232 -26.45 6.51 -23.31
CA VAL A 232 -26.67 7.91 -23.70
C VAL A 232 -28.11 8.17 -24.15
N THR A 233 -28.71 7.24 -24.91
CA THR A 233 -30.08 7.40 -25.42
C THR A 233 -31.10 7.35 -24.28
N VAL A 234 -30.94 6.41 -23.34
CA VAL A 234 -31.78 6.32 -22.15
C VAL A 234 -31.66 7.57 -21.30
N ASP A 235 -30.44 8.06 -21.04
CA ASP A 235 -30.25 9.27 -20.21
C ASP A 235 -30.84 10.51 -20.85
N VAL A 236 -30.71 10.68 -22.17
CA VAL A 236 -31.36 11.79 -22.89
C VAL A 236 -32.88 11.68 -22.78
N ALA A 237 -33.46 10.48 -22.94
CA ALA A 237 -34.89 10.26 -22.80
C ALA A 237 -35.40 10.49 -21.37
N VAL A 238 -34.61 10.12 -20.35
CA VAL A 238 -34.92 10.41 -18.94
C VAL A 238 -34.84 11.90 -18.65
N ALA A 239 -33.78 12.58 -19.12
CA ALA A 239 -33.62 14.02 -18.96
C ALA A 239 -34.74 14.83 -19.62
N ALA A 240 -35.28 14.33 -20.74
CA ALA A 240 -36.43 14.93 -21.42
C ALA A 240 -37.74 14.93 -20.59
N ARG A 241 -37.81 14.16 -19.48
CA ARG A 241 -38.94 14.20 -18.53
C ARG A 241 -38.96 15.47 -17.66
N GLY A 242 -37.89 16.27 -17.71
CA GLY A 242 -37.82 17.56 -17.03
C GLY A 242 -37.58 17.48 -15.53
N TRP A 243 -37.50 18.66 -14.90
CA TRP A 243 -37.11 18.81 -13.50
C TRP A 243 -38.18 18.32 -12.51
N ASP A 244 -39.46 18.35 -12.90
CA ASP A 244 -40.56 17.92 -12.03
C ASP A 244 -40.45 16.43 -11.65
N ALA A 245 -39.99 15.59 -12.57
CA ALA A 245 -39.73 14.18 -12.31
C ALA A 245 -38.64 13.98 -11.25
N VAL A 246 -37.58 14.81 -11.27
CA VAL A 246 -36.50 14.77 -10.28
C VAL A 246 -37.02 15.16 -8.90
N LEU A 247 -37.88 16.17 -8.82
CA LEU A 247 -38.52 16.57 -7.57
C LEU A 247 -39.44 15.47 -7.01
N GLY A 248 -40.19 14.77 -7.87
CA GLY A 248 -40.99 13.59 -7.50
C GLY A 248 -40.13 12.47 -6.91
N ALA A 249 -39.06 12.11 -7.63
CA ALA A 249 -38.08 11.11 -7.19
C ALA A 249 -37.51 11.40 -5.78
N GLY A 250 -37.20 12.67 -5.48
CA GLY A 250 -36.74 13.08 -4.15
C GLY A 250 -37.79 12.87 -3.05
N ARG A 251 -39.07 13.12 -3.33
CA ARG A 251 -40.18 12.92 -2.38
C ARG A 251 -40.49 11.44 -2.14
N ALA A 252 -40.37 10.60 -3.15
CA ALA A 252 -40.59 9.15 -3.01
C ALA A 252 -39.64 8.51 -1.97
N LEU A 253 -38.39 8.96 -1.94
CA LEU A 253 -37.38 8.44 -1.00
C LEU A 253 -37.58 8.88 0.46
N THR A 254 -38.22 10.03 0.70
CA THR A 254 -38.42 10.55 2.06
C THR A 254 -39.70 10.02 2.70
N THR A 255 -40.71 9.72 1.90
CA THR A 255 -42.06 9.36 2.38
C THR A 255 -42.25 7.86 2.64
N THR A 256 -41.52 6.99 1.93
CA THR A 256 -41.72 5.53 2.04
C THR A 256 -40.44 4.80 2.48
N PRO A 257 -40.32 4.39 3.75
CA PRO A 257 -39.12 3.74 4.29
C PRO A 257 -38.68 2.49 3.51
N ALA A 258 -39.63 1.69 3.03
CA ALA A 258 -39.35 0.48 2.25
C ALA A 258 -38.65 0.79 0.92
N LEU A 259 -39.03 1.88 0.23
CA LEU A 259 -38.38 2.30 -1.00
C LEU A 259 -36.97 2.82 -0.74
N THR A 260 -36.73 3.50 0.38
CA THR A 260 -35.37 3.86 0.81
C THR A 260 -34.49 2.62 0.97
N LEU A 261 -34.99 1.56 1.62
CA LEU A 261 -34.27 0.30 1.77
C LEU A 261 -34.03 -0.39 0.43
N ALA A 262 -35.00 -0.37 -0.47
CA ALA A 262 -34.86 -0.92 -1.82
C ALA A 262 -33.74 -0.22 -2.59
N VAL A 263 -33.69 1.11 -2.55
CA VAL A 263 -32.62 1.90 -3.20
C VAL A 263 -31.26 1.63 -2.56
N LEU A 264 -31.16 1.58 -1.23
CA LEU A 264 -29.90 1.24 -0.55
C LEU A 264 -29.42 -0.18 -0.90
N GLY A 265 -30.33 -1.16 -0.92
CA GLY A 265 -30.02 -2.53 -1.35
C GLY A 265 -29.56 -2.58 -2.79
N LEU A 266 -30.20 -1.81 -3.68
CA LEU A 266 -29.82 -1.72 -5.08
C LEU A 266 -28.42 -1.11 -5.26
N VAL A 267 -28.06 -0.08 -4.50
CA VAL A 267 -26.69 0.50 -4.50
C VAL A 267 -25.65 -0.55 -4.11
N VAL A 268 -25.94 -1.37 -3.11
CA VAL A 268 -25.05 -2.48 -2.69
C VAL A 268 -24.88 -3.51 -3.81
N VAL A 269 -25.99 -3.94 -4.42
CA VAL A 269 -25.96 -4.91 -5.53
C VAL A 269 -25.22 -4.35 -6.75
N ALA A 270 -25.46 -3.08 -7.08
CA ALA A 270 -24.81 -2.39 -8.17
C ALA A 270 -23.30 -2.23 -7.91
N GLY A 271 -22.88 -1.99 -6.66
CA GLY A 271 -21.47 -1.98 -6.25
C GLY A 271 -20.78 -3.35 -6.41
N VAL A 272 -21.48 -4.45 -6.14
CA VAL A 272 -20.94 -5.80 -6.42
C VAL A 272 -20.84 -6.02 -7.94
N PHE A 273 -21.84 -5.57 -8.70
CA PHE A 273 -21.82 -5.67 -10.16
C PHE A 273 -20.71 -4.83 -10.79
N HIS A 274 -20.40 -3.66 -10.23
CA HIS A 274 -19.23 -2.86 -10.58
C HIS A 274 -17.93 -3.66 -10.45
N GLU A 275 -17.71 -4.35 -9.32
CA GLU A 275 -16.52 -5.20 -9.17
C GLU A 275 -16.46 -6.35 -10.19
N CYS A 276 -17.61 -6.91 -10.57
CA CYS A 276 -17.70 -7.87 -11.66
C CYS A 276 -17.17 -7.30 -12.98
N GLY A 277 -17.34 -6.00 -13.22
CA GLY A 277 -16.80 -5.29 -14.37
C GLY A 277 -15.28 -5.35 -14.45
N HIS A 278 -14.57 -5.02 -13.36
CA HIS A 278 -13.10 -5.07 -13.32
C HIS A 278 -12.56 -6.49 -13.55
N VAL A 279 -13.10 -7.49 -12.86
CA VAL A 279 -12.61 -8.88 -12.98
C VAL A 279 -12.92 -9.46 -14.36
N THR A 280 -14.06 -9.08 -14.95
CA THR A 280 -14.43 -9.50 -16.31
C THR A 280 -13.52 -8.84 -17.35
N ALA A 281 -13.24 -7.54 -17.21
CA ALA A 281 -12.31 -6.82 -18.07
C ALA A 281 -10.87 -7.38 -17.98
N CYS A 282 -10.41 -7.67 -16.76
CA CYS A 282 -9.13 -8.33 -16.48
C CYS A 282 -9.02 -9.67 -17.22
N ARG A 283 -10.05 -10.53 -17.07
CA ARG A 283 -10.12 -11.82 -17.76
C ARG A 283 -10.26 -11.69 -19.28
N TYR A 284 -10.99 -10.70 -19.76
CA TYR A 284 -11.10 -10.42 -21.19
C TYR A 284 -9.74 -10.06 -21.79
N GLY A 285 -8.97 -9.22 -21.10
CA GLY A 285 -7.59 -8.85 -21.49
C GLY A 285 -6.58 -10.00 -21.42
N GLY A 286 -6.96 -11.16 -20.87
CA GLY A 286 -6.12 -12.34 -20.77
C GLY A 286 -5.36 -12.45 -19.44
N ALA A 287 -5.62 -11.58 -18.46
CA ALA A 287 -5.08 -11.68 -17.10
C ALA A 287 -5.97 -12.54 -16.18
N THR A 288 -5.43 -12.98 -15.04
CA THR A 288 -6.14 -13.80 -14.05
C THR A 288 -6.61 -12.95 -12.86
N PRO A 289 -7.92 -12.65 -12.73
CA PRO A 289 -8.45 -11.98 -11.54
C PRO A 289 -8.30 -12.86 -10.30
N GLY A 290 -8.02 -12.21 -9.17
CA GLY A 290 -7.97 -12.80 -7.84
C GLY A 290 -9.33 -12.78 -7.13
N ALA A 291 -9.30 -12.74 -5.80
CA ALA A 291 -10.52 -12.72 -4.98
C ALA A 291 -11.22 -11.34 -4.98
N MET A 292 -12.53 -11.36 -4.76
CA MET A 292 -13.35 -10.17 -4.46
C MET A 292 -13.79 -10.19 -2.99
N GLY A 293 -14.04 -9.02 -2.41
CA GLY A 293 -14.45 -8.92 -1.03
C GLY A 293 -14.85 -7.53 -0.59
N VAL A 294 -14.86 -7.33 0.73
CA VAL A 294 -15.20 -6.06 1.36
C VAL A 294 -14.06 -5.59 2.25
N GLY A 295 -13.95 -4.29 2.44
CA GLY A 295 -13.11 -3.69 3.46
C GLY A 295 -13.60 -2.32 3.86
N ILE A 296 -12.86 -1.67 4.75
CA ILE A 296 -13.15 -0.32 5.23
C ILE A 296 -12.11 0.65 4.68
N TYR A 297 -12.54 1.59 3.86
CA TYR A 297 -11.72 2.66 3.30
C TYR A 297 -11.95 3.97 4.08
N LEU A 298 -10.97 4.34 4.91
CA LEU A 298 -11.07 5.36 5.98
C LEU A 298 -12.16 5.03 7.01
N VAL A 299 -13.43 5.28 6.64
CA VAL A 299 -14.63 4.98 7.42
C VAL A 299 -15.72 4.33 6.57
N TRP A 300 -15.58 4.35 5.24
CA TRP A 300 -16.59 3.88 4.30
C TRP A 300 -16.43 2.39 4.03
N PRO A 301 -17.52 1.60 4.04
CA PRO A 301 -17.48 0.26 3.48
C PRO A 301 -17.22 0.35 1.98
N ALA A 302 -16.30 -0.47 1.49
CA ALA A 302 -15.95 -0.53 0.08
C ALA A 302 -15.82 -1.98 -0.37
N PHE A 303 -16.35 -2.26 -1.55
CA PHE A 303 -16.02 -3.48 -2.26
C PHE A 303 -14.62 -3.38 -2.85
N TYR A 304 -14.00 -4.53 -3.09
CA TYR A 304 -12.76 -4.59 -3.85
C TYR A 304 -12.69 -5.87 -4.67
N SER A 305 -12.03 -5.75 -5.80
CA SER A 305 -11.57 -6.87 -6.62
C SER A 305 -10.05 -6.85 -6.74
N THR A 306 -9.44 -8.04 -6.68
CA THR A 306 -7.99 -8.16 -6.83
C THR A 306 -7.65 -8.36 -8.31
N VAL A 307 -7.18 -7.31 -8.98
CA VAL A 307 -6.81 -7.33 -10.42
C VAL A 307 -5.32 -7.07 -10.65
N THR A 308 -4.45 -7.41 -9.68
CA THR A 308 -3.01 -7.15 -9.75
C THR A 308 -2.31 -7.80 -10.93
N ASP A 309 -2.82 -8.94 -11.42
CA ASP A 309 -2.30 -9.63 -12.61
C ASP A 309 -2.49 -8.80 -13.89
N ALA A 310 -3.38 -7.80 -13.89
CA ALA A 310 -3.57 -6.88 -15.02
C ALA A 310 -2.29 -6.10 -15.36
N TYR A 311 -1.33 -5.93 -14.43
CA TYR A 311 -0.09 -5.22 -14.70
C TYR A 311 0.75 -5.81 -15.84
N ARG A 312 0.58 -7.11 -16.14
CA ARG A 312 1.24 -7.77 -17.29
C ARG A 312 0.66 -7.37 -18.64
N LEU A 313 -0.55 -6.82 -18.65
CA LEU A 313 -1.22 -6.42 -19.87
C LEU A 313 -0.59 -5.14 -20.44
N SER A 314 -0.85 -4.90 -21.73
CA SER A 314 -0.56 -3.62 -22.36
C SER A 314 -1.34 -2.49 -21.70
N ARG A 315 -0.94 -1.23 -21.94
CA ARG A 315 -1.63 -0.05 -21.40
C ARG A 315 -3.14 -0.08 -21.68
N ALA A 316 -3.55 -0.51 -22.89
CA ALA A 316 -4.96 -0.62 -23.25
C ALA A 316 -5.68 -1.74 -22.48
N GLY A 317 -5.00 -2.85 -22.17
CA GLY A 317 -5.56 -3.93 -21.35
C GLY A 317 -5.77 -3.52 -19.89
N ARG A 318 -4.82 -2.77 -19.33
CA ARG A 318 -4.93 -2.21 -17.97
C ARG A 318 -6.02 -1.17 -17.86
N LEU A 319 -6.03 -0.20 -18.79
CA LEU A 319 -7.08 0.83 -18.83
C LEU A 319 -8.48 0.23 -19.01
N ARG A 320 -8.62 -0.84 -19.80
CA ARG A 320 -9.90 -1.58 -19.89
C ARG A 320 -10.29 -2.21 -18.56
N THR A 321 -9.32 -2.75 -17.82
CA THR A 321 -9.56 -3.34 -16.49
C THR A 321 -10.05 -2.28 -15.52
N ASP A 322 -9.39 -1.12 -15.47
CA ASP A 322 -9.79 -0.01 -14.60
C ASP A 322 -11.13 0.62 -15.00
N LEU A 323 -11.43 0.73 -16.29
CA LEU A 323 -12.74 1.20 -16.78
C LEU A 323 -13.85 0.15 -16.65
N GLY A 324 -13.51 -1.10 -16.32
CA GLY A 324 -14.44 -2.22 -16.30
C GLY A 324 -15.60 -2.00 -15.33
N GLY A 325 -15.30 -1.51 -14.12
CA GLY A 325 -16.31 -1.19 -13.11
C GLY A 325 -17.26 -0.10 -13.57
N VAL A 326 -16.72 1.01 -14.07
CA VAL A 326 -17.56 2.11 -14.57
C VAL A 326 -18.38 1.71 -15.81
N TYR A 327 -17.85 0.88 -16.70
CA TYR A 327 -18.62 0.34 -17.82
C TYR A 327 -19.82 -0.49 -17.32
N PHE A 328 -19.66 -1.25 -16.24
CA PHE A 328 -20.75 -2.00 -15.63
C PHE A 328 -21.76 -1.07 -14.92
N ASN A 329 -21.31 0.06 -14.38
CA ASN A 329 -22.24 1.08 -13.90
C ASN A 329 -23.13 1.61 -15.03
N ALA A 330 -22.57 1.87 -16.22
CA ALA A 330 -23.35 2.32 -17.37
C ALA A 330 -24.43 1.29 -17.79
N ILE A 331 -24.14 -0.02 -17.68
CA ILE A 331 -25.14 -1.08 -17.89
C ILE A 331 -26.27 -0.97 -16.86
N VAL A 332 -25.93 -0.83 -15.57
CA VAL A 332 -26.93 -0.66 -14.50
C VAL A 332 -27.78 0.59 -14.73
N LEU A 333 -27.16 1.72 -15.08
CA LEU A 333 -27.86 2.98 -15.38
C LEU A 333 -28.80 2.84 -16.57
N THR A 334 -28.37 2.17 -17.63
CA THR A 334 -29.22 1.88 -18.80
C THR A 334 -30.44 1.06 -18.41
N VAL A 335 -30.27 0.03 -17.56
CA VAL A 335 -31.37 -0.80 -17.08
C VAL A 335 -32.32 -0.01 -16.18
N LEU A 336 -31.81 0.73 -15.19
CA LEU A 336 -32.64 1.52 -14.28
C LEU A 336 -33.40 2.62 -15.00
N GLY A 337 -32.73 3.36 -15.89
CA GLY A 337 -33.35 4.39 -16.72
C GLY A 337 -34.40 3.81 -17.66
N GLY A 338 -34.12 2.66 -18.31
CA GLY A 338 -35.08 1.97 -19.16
C GLY A 338 -36.31 1.49 -18.40
N LEU A 339 -36.13 0.91 -17.21
CA LEU A 339 -37.24 0.49 -16.34
C LEU A 339 -38.06 1.69 -15.85
N TYR A 340 -37.42 2.81 -15.53
CA TYR A 340 -38.12 4.05 -15.21
C TYR A 340 -38.94 4.56 -16.40
N LEU A 341 -38.37 4.59 -17.61
CA LEU A 341 -39.09 5.02 -18.80
C LEU A 341 -40.32 4.14 -19.11
N ALA A 342 -40.22 2.83 -18.84
CA ALA A 342 -41.30 1.87 -19.05
C ALA A 342 -42.40 1.93 -17.97
N THR A 343 -42.04 2.21 -16.71
CA THR A 343 -42.98 2.12 -15.56
C THR A 343 -43.43 3.47 -15.03
N GLY A 344 -42.67 4.53 -15.27
CA GLY A 344 -42.87 5.85 -14.65
C GLY A 344 -42.55 5.88 -13.15
N SER A 345 -41.93 4.84 -12.58
CA SER A 345 -41.76 4.73 -11.13
C SER A 345 -40.69 5.68 -10.57
N GLU A 346 -41.10 6.60 -9.69
CA GLU A 346 -40.23 7.66 -9.16
C GLU A 346 -39.01 7.14 -8.40
N TRP A 347 -39.11 6.01 -7.69
CA TRP A 347 -37.98 5.45 -6.96
C TRP A 347 -36.89 4.88 -7.88
N LEU A 348 -37.24 4.41 -9.09
CA LEU A 348 -36.26 3.97 -10.10
C LEU A 348 -35.48 5.15 -10.64
N LEU A 349 -36.16 6.29 -10.87
CA LEU A 349 -35.49 7.53 -11.22
C LEU A 349 -34.57 7.98 -10.07
N ALA A 350 -35.03 7.93 -8.82
CA ALA A 350 -34.22 8.29 -7.67
C ALA A 350 -32.96 7.40 -7.55
N ALA A 351 -33.11 6.10 -7.73
CA ALA A 351 -31.99 5.15 -7.74
C ALA A 351 -31.03 5.41 -8.91
N SER A 352 -31.56 5.68 -10.11
CA SER A 352 -30.75 6.01 -11.29
C SER A 352 -29.94 7.29 -11.06
N LEU A 353 -30.56 8.35 -10.54
CA LEU A 353 -29.87 9.61 -10.24
C LEU A 353 -28.80 9.45 -9.16
N LEU A 354 -29.11 8.71 -8.09
CA LEU A 354 -28.13 8.41 -7.05
C LEU A 354 -26.93 7.63 -7.61
N TRP A 355 -27.19 6.63 -8.46
CA TRP A 355 -26.15 5.82 -9.07
C TRP A 355 -25.31 6.59 -10.11
N HIS A 356 -25.90 7.59 -10.79
CA HIS A 356 -25.16 8.55 -11.61
C HIS A 356 -24.16 9.36 -10.78
N VAL A 357 -24.62 9.90 -9.65
CA VAL A 357 -23.77 10.65 -8.72
C VAL A 357 -22.63 9.77 -8.21
N GLU A 358 -22.93 8.54 -7.78
CA GLU A 358 -21.92 7.59 -7.32
C GLU A 358 -20.89 7.27 -8.41
N THR A 359 -21.34 7.01 -9.64
CA THR A 359 -20.47 6.74 -10.79
C THR A 359 -19.59 7.94 -11.13
N ALA A 360 -20.14 9.15 -11.11
CA ALA A 360 -19.36 10.37 -11.33
C ALA A 360 -18.30 10.57 -10.23
N TRP A 361 -18.64 10.25 -8.99
CA TRP A 361 -17.69 10.28 -7.87
C TRP A 361 -16.56 9.26 -8.02
N GLN A 362 -16.84 8.06 -8.53
CA GLN A 362 -15.81 7.04 -8.80
C GLN A 362 -14.80 7.47 -9.88
N PHE A 363 -15.23 8.28 -10.85
CA PHE A 363 -14.34 8.85 -11.87
C PHE A 363 -13.39 9.94 -11.36
N LEU A 364 -13.68 10.56 -10.22
CA LEU A 364 -12.81 11.61 -9.68
C LEU A 364 -11.49 11.00 -9.21
N PRO A 365 -10.32 11.46 -9.71
CA PRO A 365 -9.02 10.90 -9.37
C PRO A 365 -8.52 11.38 -8.00
N SER A 366 -9.39 11.49 -6.98
CA SER A 366 -9.05 12.13 -5.70
C SER A 366 -8.53 11.14 -4.66
N LEU A 367 -9.26 10.04 -4.45
CA LEU A 367 -8.96 8.93 -3.54
C LEU A 367 -8.57 7.69 -4.36
N ARG A 368 -8.31 6.53 -3.73
CA ARG A 368 -8.07 5.25 -4.43
C ARG A 368 -9.38 4.68 -5.03
N MET A 369 -10.06 5.52 -5.80
CA MET A 369 -11.22 5.19 -6.65
C MET A 369 -10.72 4.86 -8.06
N ASP A 370 -11.62 4.40 -8.93
CA ASP A 370 -11.32 4.05 -10.31
C ASP A 370 -10.61 5.17 -11.08
N GLY A 371 -11.06 6.41 -10.94
CA GLY A 371 -10.45 7.57 -11.58
C GLY A 371 -8.94 7.71 -11.29
N TYR A 372 -8.51 7.33 -10.09
CA TYR A 372 -7.10 7.32 -9.72
C TYR A 372 -6.32 6.21 -10.43
N TYR A 373 -6.88 5.00 -10.52
CA TYR A 373 -6.24 3.88 -11.20
C TYR A 373 -6.17 4.13 -12.72
N ILE A 374 -7.27 4.61 -13.31
CA ILE A 374 -7.33 5.08 -14.70
C ILE A 374 -6.22 6.09 -15.00
N LEU A 375 -6.06 7.12 -14.14
CA LEU A 375 -5.01 8.11 -14.30
C LEU A 375 -3.61 7.49 -14.16
N ALA A 376 -3.42 6.62 -13.17
CA ALA A 376 -2.14 5.95 -12.94
C ALA A 376 -1.72 5.07 -14.14
N ASP A 377 -2.67 4.35 -14.75
CA ASP A 377 -2.40 3.48 -15.89
C ASP A 377 -2.30 4.22 -17.23
N LEU A 378 -3.04 5.32 -17.39
CA LEU A 378 -2.86 6.24 -18.52
C LEU A 378 -1.44 6.84 -18.51
N VAL A 379 -0.97 7.27 -17.33
CA VAL A 379 0.38 7.79 -17.12
C VAL A 379 1.43 6.66 -17.16
N GLY A 380 1.03 5.42 -16.83
CA GLY A 380 1.93 4.27 -16.73
C GLY A 380 2.84 4.33 -15.51
N VAL A 381 2.36 4.91 -14.41
CA VAL A 381 3.11 5.08 -13.15
C VAL A 381 2.21 4.59 -12.00
N PRO A 382 2.42 3.36 -11.49
CA PRO A 382 1.59 2.82 -10.42
C PRO A 382 1.86 3.56 -9.11
N ASP A 383 0.87 3.72 -8.24
CA ASP A 383 0.99 4.31 -6.89
C ASP A 383 1.37 5.81 -6.80
N LEU A 384 0.59 6.69 -7.46
CA LEU A 384 0.82 8.14 -7.47
C LEU A 384 0.85 8.77 -6.06
N PHE A 385 0.16 8.20 -5.07
CA PHE A 385 0.14 8.72 -3.69
C PHE A 385 1.54 8.82 -3.07
N ASN A 386 2.41 7.84 -3.31
CA ASN A 386 3.79 7.87 -2.82
C ASN A 386 4.65 9.00 -3.43
N ARG A 387 4.15 9.66 -4.49
CA ARG A 387 4.85 10.74 -5.21
C ARG A 387 4.37 12.13 -4.81
N ILE A 388 3.27 12.24 -4.07
CA ILE A 388 2.72 13.53 -3.60
C ILE A 388 3.78 14.32 -2.82
N ARG A 389 4.39 13.72 -1.80
CA ARG A 389 5.37 14.41 -0.95
C ARG A 389 6.64 14.80 -1.71
N PRO A 390 7.27 13.90 -2.50
CA PRO A 390 8.37 14.27 -3.40
C PRO A 390 8.04 15.46 -4.32
N ILE A 391 6.87 15.45 -4.96
CA ILE A 391 6.44 16.50 -5.89
C ILE A 391 6.25 17.83 -5.14
N LEU A 392 5.48 17.84 -4.04
CA LEU A 392 5.27 19.05 -3.24
C LEU A 392 6.59 19.63 -2.73
N ARG A 393 7.55 18.78 -2.34
CA ARG A 393 8.88 19.23 -1.93
C ARG A 393 9.67 19.84 -3.08
N SER A 394 9.60 19.27 -4.28
CA SER A 394 10.29 19.82 -5.46
C SER A 394 9.72 21.17 -5.89
N LEU A 395 8.40 21.39 -5.72
CA LEU A 395 7.75 22.66 -5.99
C LEU A 395 8.18 23.75 -5.01
N VAL A 396 8.30 23.41 -3.72
CA VAL A 396 8.73 24.35 -2.67
C VAL A 396 10.24 24.60 -2.72
N ARG A 397 11.05 23.56 -2.96
CA ARG A 397 12.51 23.62 -2.97
C ARG A 397 13.02 23.22 -4.35
N ARG A 398 13.04 24.20 -5.28
CA ARG A 398 13.41 24.05 -6.70
C ARG A 398 14.76 23.34 -6.97
N ARG A 399 15.64 23.17 -5.97
CA ARG A 399 16.99 22.58 -6.11
C ARG A 399 17.13 21.11 -5.72
N HIS A 400 16.05 20.40 -5.31
CA HIS A 400 16.13 18.96 -5.01
C HIS A 400 15.08 18.20 -5.81
N SER A 401 15.49 17.61 -6.93
CA SER A 401 14.69 16.61 -7.63
C SER A 401 14.83 15.30 -6.87
N ASP A 402 13.80 14.93 -6.11
CA ASP A 402 13.72 13.63 -5.46
C ASP A 402 13.87 12.51 -6.53
N PRO A 403 14.68 11.46 -6.28
CA PRO A 403 14.92 10.39 -7.26
C PRO A 403 13.64 9.78 -7.84
N LEU A 404 12.56 9.70 -7.04
CA LEU A 404 11.26 9.18 -7.48
C LEU A 404 10.56 10.05 -8.53
N VAL A 405 10.88 11.34 -8.59
CA VAL A 405 10.34 12.30 -9.57
C VAL A 405 11.28 12.45 -10.76
N ALA A 406 12.59 12.34 -10.53
CA ALA A 406 13.61 12.41 -11.58
C ALA A 406 13.51 11.27 -12.59
N ASP A 407 13.15 10.06 -12.12
CA ASP A 407 12.96 8.88 -12.98
C ASP A 407 11.67 8.94 -13.83
N LEU A 408 10.82 9.96 -13.69
CA LEU A 408 9.63 10.10 -14.53
C LEU A 408 9.95 10.71 -15.89
N LYS A 409 9.24 10.25 -16.93
CA LYS A 409 9.24 10.93 -18.24
C LYS A 409 8.69 12.35 -18.08
N PRO A 410 9.13 13.33 -18.91
CA PRO A 410 8.71 14.73 -18.74
C PRO A 410 7.19 14.95 -18.80
N TRP A 411 6.49 14.24 -19.69
CA TRP A 411 5.03 14.31 -19.80
C TRP A 411 4.35 13.67 -18.58
N ALA A 412 4.81 12.50 -18.13
CA ALA A 412 4.28 11.81 -16.96
C ALA A 412 4.45 12.66 -15.71
N ARG A 413 5.63 13.27 -15.53
CA ARG A 413 5.89 14.22 -14.46
C ARG A 413 4.93 15.41 -14.49
N ARG A 414 4.67 15.99 -15.67
CA ARG A 414 3.71 17.12 -15.80
C ARG A 414 2.30 16.71 -15.38
N VAL A 415 1.81 15.55 -15.83
CA VAL A 415 0.48 15.06 -15.48
C VAL A 415 0.36 14.78 -13.98
N VAL A 416 1.32 14.06 -13.39
CA VAL A 416 1.28 13.76 -11.94
C VAL A 416 1.40 15.04 -11.13
N THR A 417 2.26 15.99 -11.53
CA THR A 417 2.36 17.29 -10.83
C THR A 417 1.05 18.08 -10.93
N ALA A 418 0.43 18.16 -12.12
CA ALA A 418 -0.86 18.84 -12.30
C ALA A 418 -1.94 18.19 -11.42
N TRP A 419 -2.00 16.87 -11.40
CA TRP A 419 -2.89 16.12 -10.51
C TRP A 419 -2.67 16.45 -9.03
N VAL A 420 -1.42 16.46 -8.55
CA VAL A 420 -1.10 16.84 -7.15
C VAL A 420 -1.55 18.27 -6.84
N VAL A 421 -1.25 19.22 -7.72
CA VAL A 421 -1.58 20.65 -7.53
C VAL A 421 -3.08 20.89 -7.62
N LEU A 422 -3.84 20.06 -8.31
CA LEU A 422 -5.31 20.15 -8.36
C LEU A 422 -5.96 19.46 -7.17
N VAL A 423 -5.64 18.18 -6.94
CA VAL A 423 -6.34 17.32 -5.99
C VAL A 423 -6.01 17.66 -4.55
N VAL A 424 -4.75 17.98 -4.22
CA VAL A 424 -4.37 18.25 -2.82
C VAL A 424 -5.07 19.52 -2.29
N PRO A 425 -5.05 20.67 -2.99
CA PRO A 425 -5.80 21.84 -2.55
C PRO A 425 -7.31 21.63 -2.58
N LEU A 426 -7.85 20.89 -3.57
CA LEU A 426 -9.28 20.57 -3.61
C LEU A 426 -9.72 19.78 -2.37
N LEU A 427 -9.01 18.71 -2.02
CA LEU A 427 -9.30 17.91 -0.82
C LEU A 427 -9.12 18.73 0.47
N LEU A 428 -8.10 19.59 0.53
CA LEU A 428 -7.92 20.51 1.65
C LEU A 428 -9.09 21.51 1.74
N GLY A 429 -9.54 22.05 0.62
CA GLY A 429 -10.69 22.94 0.53
C GLY A 429 -11.96 22.27 1.04
N TRP A 430 -12.25 21.05 0.62
CA TRP A 430 -13.37 20.26 1.14
C TRP A 430 -13.29 20.04 2.65
N LEU A 431 -12.09 19.73 3.17
CA LEU A 431 -11.89 19.59 4.61
C LEU A 431 -12.12 20.92 5.35
N LEU A 432 -11.63 22.05 4.81
CA LEU A 432 -11.79 23.37 5.41
C LEU A 432 -13.26 23.81 5.40
N VAL A 433 -13.97 23.60 4.28
CA VAL A 433 -15.42 23.86 4.18
C VAL A 433 -16.18 23.00 5.19
N PHE A 434 -15.86 21.71 5.28
CA PHE A 434 -16.46 20.82 6.28
C PHE A 434 -16.24 21.34 7.70
N VAL A 435 -15.00 21.70 8.07
CA VAL A 435 -14.68 22.22 9.41
C VAL A 435 -15.36 23.57 9.68
N ALA A 436 -15.49 24.44 8.68
CA ALA A 436 -16.15 25.74 8.81
C ALA A 436 -17.68 25.62 8.95
N LEU A 437 -18.29 24.65 8.25
CA LEU A 437 -19.73 24.41 8.31
C LEU A 437 -20.13 23.48 9.46
N ALA A 438 -19.21 22.66 9.98
CA ALA A 438 -19.49 21.70 11.05
C ALA A 438 -20.17 22.32 12.29
N PRO A 439 -19.79 23.50 12.82
CA PRO A 439 -20.48 24.09 13.97
C PRO A 439 -21.94 24.46 13.68
N GLN A 440 -22.26 24.81 12.43
CA GLN A 440 -23.61 25.17 11.99
C GLN A 440 -24.46 23.92 11.71
N LEU A 441 -23.83 22.88 11.15
CA LEU A 441 -24.51 21.64 10.78
C LEU A 441 -24.62 20.65 11.95
N ALA A 442 -23.79 20.77 12.99
CA ALA A 442 -23.76 19.80 14.10
C ALA A 442 -25.06 19.77 14.91
N PRO A 443 -25.69 20.93 15.27
CA PRO A 443 -26.99 20.93 15.92
C PRO A 443 -28.07 20.28 15.04
N ALA A 444 -28.13 20.66 13.76
CA ALA A 444 -29.09 20.08 12.83
C ALA A 444 -28.90 18.57 12.63
N ALA A 445 -27.65 18.09 12.58
CA ALA A 445 -27.35 16.67 12.52
C ALA A 445 -27.75 15.94 13.81
N TRP A 446 -27.55 16.57 14.97
CA TRP A 446 -27.99 16.03 16.26
C TRP A 446 -29.52 15.91 16.34
N ASP A 447 -30.24 16.95 15.92
CA ASP A 447 -31.70 16.95 15.87
C ASP A 447 -32.23 15.89 14.89
N ALA A 448 -31.59 15.76 13.72
CA ALA A 448 -31.93 14.70 12.77
C ALA A 448 -31.67 13.29 13.33
N LEU A 449 -30.56 13.07 14.06
CA LEU A 449 -30.25 11.78 14.69
C LEU A 449 -31.24 11.41 15.79
N THR A 450 -31.60 12.38 16.64
CA THR A 450 -32.60 12.17 17.69
C THR A 450 -33.99 11.91 17.10
N GLY A 451 -34.35 12.62 16.02
CA GLY A 451 -35.57 12.36 15.26
C GLY A 451 -35.59 10.95 14.65
N LEU A 452 -34.49 10.49 14.04
CA LEU A 452 -34.37 9.14 13.49
C LEU A 452 -34.45 8.07 14.59
N ALA A 453 -33.88 8.32 15.78
CA ALA A 453 -33.99 7.41 16.92
C ALA A 453 -35.46 7.30 17.41
N GLY A 454 -36.19 8.42 17.46
CA GLY A 454 -37.63 8.42 17.74
C GLY A 454 -38.42 7.60 16.72
N GLN A 455 -38.20 7.84 15.43
CA GLN A 455 -38.83 7.09 14.34
C GLN A 455 -38.56 5.58 14.42
N ALA A 456 -37.33 5.19 14.77
CA ALA A 456 -36.99 3.78 14.96
C ALA A 456 -37.78 3.17 16.13
N LEU A 457 -37.93 3.89 17.24
CA LEU A 457 -38.65 3.41 18.41
C LEU A 457 -40.16 3.31 18.15
N ASP A 458 -40.74 4.29 17.45
CA ASP A 458 -42.16 4.29 17.09
C ASP A 458 -42.48 3.19 16.09
N ALA A 459 -41.63 2.99 15.08
CA ALA A 459 -41.75 1.84 14.17
C ALA A 459 -41.62 0.50 14.91
N ALA A 460 -40.74 0.41 15.91
CA ALA A 460 -40.60 -0.80 16.72
C ALA A 460 -41.87 -1.08 17.54
N ARG A 461 -42.48 -0.05 18.14
CA ARG A 461 -43.76 -0.16 18.86
C ARG A 461 -44.92 -0.53 17.95
N ALA A 462 -44.92 -0.02 16.72
CA ALA A 462 -45.91 -0.35 15.70
C ALA A 462 -45.72 -1.74 15.07
N GLY A 463 -44.62 -2.45 15.38
CA GLY A 463 -44.31 -3.74 14.78
C GLY A 463 -43.87 -3.66 13.31
N GLU A 464 -43.30 -2.52 12.89
CA GLU A 464 -42.84 -2.26 11.53
C GLU A 464 -41.31 -2.41 11.39
N PRO A 465 -40.77 -3.62 11.14
CA PRO A 465 -39.33 -3.86 11.12
C PRO A 465 -38.61 -3.08 10.02
N ALA A 466 -39.28 -2.83 8.88
CA ALA A 466 -38.72 -2.04 7.78
C ALA A 466 -38.50 -0.57 8.20
N GLY A 467 -39.40 0.01 8.98
CA GLY A 467 -39.26 1.36 9.52
C GLY A 467 -38.06 1.46 10.46
N VAL A 468 -37.90 0.50 11.36
CA VAL A 468 -36.75 0.40 12.28
C VAL A 468 -35.44 0.34 11.50
N LEU A 469 -35.32 -0.61 10.57
CA LEU A 469 -34.10 -0.81 9.79
C LEU A 469 -33.76 0.44 8.97
N ALA A 470 -34.76 1.06 8.32
CA ALA A 470 -34.54 2.25 7.51
C ALA A 470 -34.09 3.45 8.34
N ALA A 471 -34.65 3.64 9.55
CA ALA A 471 -34.26 4.72 10.44
C ALA A 471 -32.83 4.51 10.98
N VAL A 472 -32.49 3.29 11.38
CA VAL A 472 -31.14 2.93 11.84
C VAL A 472 -30.10 3.13 10.73
N LEU A 473 -30.35 2.62 9.52
CA LEU A 473 -29.42 2.77 8.39
C LEU A 473 -29.24 4.24 8.00
N ARG A 474 -30.31 5.03 7.96
CA ARG A 474 -30.21 6.49 7.72
C ARG A 474 -29.41 7.20 8.81
N GLY A 475 -29.59 6.82 10.07
CA GLY A 475 -28.81 7.36 11.19
C GLY A 475 -27.32 7.02 11.08
N LEU A 476 -26.98 5.78 10.74
CA LEU A 476 -25.59 5.35 10.51
C LEU A 476 -24.95 6.09 9.32
N LEU A 477 -25.68 6.23 8.21
CA LEU A 477 -25.23 6.99 7.04
C LEU A 477 -25.02 8.47 7.38
N LEU A 478 -25.90 9.07 8.17
CA LEU A 478 -25.77 10.45 8.64
C LEU A 478 -24.55 10.65 9.54
N LEU A 479 -24.22 9.68 10.40
CA LEU A 479 -23.03 9.74 11.28
C LEU A 479 -21.71 9.61 10.52
N LEU A 480 -21.71 8.93 9.38
CA LEU A 480 -20.48 8.51 8.71
C LEU A 480 -19.57 9.69 8.28
N PRO A 481 -20.08 10.77 7.66
CA PRO A 481 -19.28 11.95 7.34
C PRO A 481 -18.68 12.63 8.58
N TRP A 482 -19.40 12.63 9.71
CA TRP A 482 -18.92 13.23 10.97
C TRP A 482 -17.76 12.44 11.56
N VAL A 483 -17.90 11.11 11.63
CA VAL A 483 -16.84 10.22 12.09
C VAL A 483 -15.61 10.32 11.17
N GLY A 484 -15.83 10.31 9.84
CA GLY A 484 -14.78 10.47 8.84
C GLY A 484 -14.04 11.81 8.95
N GLY A 485 -14.79 12.90 9.08
CA GLY A 485 -14.24 14.25 9.24
C GLY A 485 -13.44 14.40 10.52
N ALA A 486 -13.99 13.97 11.66
CA ALA A 486 -13.29 13.98 12.94
C ALA A 486 -12.00 13.15 12.90
N TYR A 487 -12.05 11.96 12.28
CA TYR A 487 -10.88 11.10 12.08
C TYR A 487 -9.78 11.79 11.25
N LEU A 488 -10.15 12.42 10.13
CA LEU A 488 -9.23 13.14 9.26
C LEU A 488 -8.58 14.35 9.96
N VAL A 489 -9.37 15.14 10.69
CA VAL A 489 -8.87 16.27 11.48
C VAL A 489 -7.89 15.77 12.55
N ALA A 490 -8.27 14.73 13.32
CA ALA A 490 -7.40 14.15 14.34
C ALA A 490 -6.08 13.63 13.74
N LEU A 491 -6.12 13.01 12.57
CA LEU A 491 -4.94 12.54 11.85
C LEU A 491 -4.02 13.70 11.44
N LEU A 492 -4.59 14.80 10.94
CA LEU A 492 -3.85 15.99 10.53
C LEU A 492 -3.20 16.68 11.74
N VAL A 493 -3.96 16.87 12.82
CA VAL A 493 -3.46 17.45 14.08
C VAL A 493 -2.31 16.61 14.64
N ARG A 494 -2.46 15.28 14.70
CA ARG A 494 -1.37 14.37 15.14
C ARG A 494 -0.12 14.51 14.29
N ARG A 495 -0.26 14.64 12.97
CA ARG A 495 0.87 14.86 12.06
C ARG A 495 1.55 16.21 12.28
N MET A 496 0.77 17.28 12.49
CA MET A 496 1.29 18.61 12.80
C MET A 496 2.04 18.63 14.12
N VAL A 497 1.46 18.08 15.20
CA VAL A 497 2.12 17.98 16.51
C VAL A 497 3.44 17.20 16.41
N ARG A 498 3.48 16.08 15.69
CA ARG A 498 4.73 15.31 15.45
C ARG A 498 5.76 16.09 14.62
N ALA A 499 5.32 16.92 13.68
CA ALA A 499 6.21 17.76 12.88
C ALA A 499 6.82 18.88 13.72
N VAL A 500 6.00 19.59 14.49
CA VAL A 500 6.43 20.64 15.45
C VAL A 500 7.36 20.04 16.50
N GLY A 501 7.02 18.90 17.11
CA GLY A 501 7.87 18.23 18.10
C GLY A 501 9.24 17.80 17.54
N ARG A 502 9.31 17.38 16.27
CA ARG A 502 10.59 17.09 15.59
C ARG A 502 11.40 18.37 15.34
N PHE A 503 10.73 19.46 14.97
CA PHE A 503 11.37 20.75 14.75
C PHE A 503 11.94 21.33 16.06
N VAL A 504 11.17 21.29 17.14
CA VAL A 504 11.60 21.74 18.48
C VAL A 504 12.77 20.89 19.00
N ARG A 505 12.72 19.56 18.85
CA ARG A 505 13.83 18.67 19.24
C ARG A 505 15.12 18.92 18.46
N ARG A 506 15.03 19.28 17.17
CA ARG A 506 16.20 19.65 16.35
C ARG A 506 16.83 20.99 16.73
N ARG A 507 16.08 21.87 17.40
CA ARG A 507 16.55 23.19 17.84
C ARG A 507 16.97 23.24 19.30
N ARG A 508 16.77 22.19 20.09
CA ARG A 508 17.42 22.09 21.40
C ARG A 508 18.92 21.99 21.16
N PRO A 509 19.75 22.94 21.64
CA PRO A 509 21.18 22.77 21.63
C PRO A 509 21.48 21.46 22.37
N GLN A 510 22.32 20.59 21.81
CA GLN A 510 22.98 19.57 22.61
C GLN A 510 23.85 20.32 23.62
N GLY A 511 23.26 20.63 24.76
CA GLY A 511 23.91 21.32 25.86
C GLY A 511 25.01 20.43 26.42
N ARG A 512 26.24 20.81 26.07
CA ARG A 512 27.52 20.64 26.78
C ARG A 512 27.91 19.20 27.16
N HIS A 513 29.06 18.80 26.61
CA HIS A 513 29.96 17.82 27.20
C HIS A 513 29.91 17.87 28.72
N ARG A 514 29.38 16.80 29.32
CA ARG A 514 29.53 16.53 30.75
C ARG A 514 31.01 16.21 30.95
N TRP A 515 31.78 17.22 31.34
CA TRP A 515 33.15 17.06 31.81
C TRP A 515 33.09 16.04 32.96
N ARG A 516 33.71 14.87 32.76
CA ARG A 516 33.94 13.90 33.84
C ARG A 516 35.13 14.45 34.63
N PRO A 517 35.02 14.73 35.94
CA PRO A 517 36.21 14.96 36.74
C PRO A 517 36.98 13.65 36.79
N GLY A 518 38.18 13.64 36.22
CA GLY A 518 39.16 12.58 36.47
C GLY A 518 39.50 12.60 37.95
N SER A 519 39.24 11.49 38.62
CA SER A 519 39.86 11.13 39.88
C SER A 519 41.38 11.07 39.70
N GLY A 520 42.13 11.92 40.40
CA GLY A 520 43.59 11.88 40.29
C GLY A 520 44.32 12.99 41.03
N VAL A 521 44.32 12.92 42.37
CA VAL A 521 45.43 13.24 43.28
C VAL A 521 45.90 14.70 43.43
N LEU A 522 45.85 15.15 44.69
CA LEU A 522 46.49 16.36 45.22
C LEU A 522 48.01 16.35 45.03
N THR A 523 48.57 17.50 44.66
CA THR A 523 49.83 17.98 45.23
C THR A 523 49.70 19.47 45.52
N VAL A 524 49.64 19.78 46.81
CA VAL A 524 49.86 21.11 47.37
C VAL A 524 51.36 21.24 47.54
N ASP A 525 51.97 22.28 46.98
CA ASP A 525 53.21 22.84 47.51
C ASP A 525 53.10 24.36 47.51
N THR A 526 53.42 24.92 48.67
CA THR A 526 53.31 26.33 49.04
C THR A 526 54.69 26.97 49.15
N VAL A 527 54.67 28.30 48.98
CA VAL A 527 55.57 29.34 49.55
C VAL A 527 56.63 29.94 48.60
N GLY A 528 56.53 31.27 48.44
CA GLY A 528 57.59 32.15 47.92
C GLY A 528 57.10 33.60 47.78
N THR A 529 57.58 34.49 48.63
CA THR A 529 57.10 35.84 48.97
C THR A 529 57.67 37.02 48.14
N THR A 530 56.78 37.97 47.75
CA THR A 530 56.97 39.46 47.62
C THR A 530 57.97 40.07 46.59
N PRO A 531 58.03 41.42 46.35
CA PRO A 531 57.15 42.17 45.44
C PRO A 531 57.92 43.17 44.49
N ALA A 532 57.19 44.06 43.82
CA ALA A 532 57.60 45.34 43.18
C ALA A 532 57.80 45.37 41.65
N GLY A 533 57.33 46.48 41.03
CA GLY A 533 57.93 46.98 39.77
C GLY A 533 57.01 47.46 38.65
N ALA A 534 56.39 48.63 38.82
CA ALA A 534 56.26 49.72 37.83
C ALA A 534 55.56 49.54 36.44
N ARG A 535 54.44 50.29 36.31
CA ARG A 535 54.11 51.30 35.27
C ARG A 535 54.13 50.91 33.77
N HIS A 536 52.97 50.96 33.11
CA HIS A 536 52.46 52.19 32.46
C HIS A 536 51.04 51.99 31.87
N ARG A 537 50.13 52.91 32.22
CA ARG A 537 48.89 53.22 31.50
C ARG A 537 49.15 54.48 30.68
N VAL A 538 48.73 54.52 29.41
CA VAL A 538 48.21 55.74 28.76
C VAL A 538 47.03 55.33 27.86
N ARG A 539 45.95 56.10 27.97
CA ARG A 539 44.65 55.99 27.26
C ARG A 539 44.47 57.31 26.44
N PRO A 540 43.31 57.63 25.83
CA PRO A 540 43.05 57.71 24.39
C PRO A 540 42.72 59.14 23.86
N ALA A 541 42.54 59.30 22.54
CA ALA A 541 41.67 60.29 21.85
C ALA A 541 41.80 60.00 20.33
N GLY A 542 40.79 60.06 19.44
CA GLY A 542 39.59 60.86 19.36
C GLY A 542 39.68 61.71 18.08
N GLY A 543 38.75 61.58 17.13
CA GLY A 543 38.58 62.55 16.02
C GLY A 543 38.36 61.97 14.61
N ARG A 544 37.09 61.98 14.16
CA ARG A 544 36.66 62.23 12.75
C ARG A 544 36.85 63.75 12.44
N PRO A 545 36.65 64.31 11.21
CA PRO A 545 35.99 63.78 9.99
C PRO A 545 36.64 64.15 8.61
N ALA A 546 36.00 63.64 7.54
CA ALA A 546 35.67 64.25 6.23
C ALA A 546 36.71 64.54 5.12
N SER A 547 36.28 64.13 3.91
CA SER A 547 36.43 64.70 2.55
C SER A 547 37.80 64.81 1.89
N GLY A 548 37.89 64.16 0.72
CA GLY A 548 38.84 64.32 -0.36
C GLY A 548 38.40 63.48 -1.53
#